data_AF-A0A6A5XUK8-F1
#
_entry.id   AF-A0A6A5XUK8-F1
#
_cell.length_a   1.000
_cell.length_b   1.000
_cell.length_c   1.000
_cell.angle_alpha   90.00
_cell.angle_beta   90.00
_cell.angle_gamma   90.00
#
_symmetry.space_group_name_H-M   'P 1'
#
loop_
_entity.id
_entity.type
_entity.pdbx_description
1 polymer ?
#
loop_
_entity_poly.entity_id
_entity_poly.type
_entity_poly.pdbx_seq_one_letter_code
_entity_poly.pdbx_strand_id
1 'polypeptide(L)'
;MASPAATYSSPALSTPHTITSTPSLPTTTAKPSTSDRTAYLATLTNSITDLQANMEEDKAAAGGAAASKAIDDEKEEENYGEEVVEED
;
A
#
# COMPACT_ATOMS: atom_id res chain seq x y z
N MET A 1 -9.77 14.38 -21.38
CA MET A 1 -10.53 14.37 -20.12
C MET A 1 -9.70 13.59 -19.12
N ALA A 2 -9.44 14.14 -17.93
CA ALA A 2 -8.59 13.49 -16.94
C ALA A 2 -9.45 12.62 -16.01
N SER A 3 -9.09 11.35 -15.86
CA SER A 3 -9.60 10.47 -14.80
C SER A 3 -8.60 10.46 -13.65
N PRO A 4 -9.04 10.46 -12.38
CA PRO A 4 -8.13 10.22 -11.28
C PRO A 4 -7.50 8.84 -11.41
N ALA A 5 -6.19 8.81 -11.33
CA ALA A 5 -5.37 7.60 -11.36
C ALA A 5 -4.36 7.67 -10.22
N ALA A 6 -4.17 6.54 -9.55
CA ALA A 6 -3.12 6.38 -8.57
C ALA A 6 -2.42 5.04 -8.81
N THR A 7 -1.09 5.07 -8.70
CA THR A 7 -0.25 3.88 -8.81
C THR A 7 0.49 3.73 -7.49
N TYR A 8 0.31 2.57 -6.88
CA TYR A 8 1.05 2.14 -5.70
C TYR A 8 2.09 1.11 -6.12
N SER A 9 3.32 1.29 -5.63
CA SER A 9 4.45 0.39 -5.88
C SER A 9 5.11 0.06 -4.55
N SER A 10 5.39 -1.21 -4.34
CA SER A 10 5.98 -1.74 -3.11
C SER A 10 7.07 -2.74 -3.49
N PRO A 11 8.20 -2.82 -2.77
CA PRO A 11 9.23 -3.83 -2.99
C PRO A 11 8.71 -5.27 -2.85
N ALA A 12 7.60 -5.46 -2.12
CA ALA A 12 6.95 -6.77 -1.96
C ALA A 12 6.08 -7.16 -3.17
N LEU A 13 5.68 -6.20 -4.00
CA LEU A 13 4.82 -6.42 -5.16
C LEU A 13 5.67 -6.53 -6.44
N SER A 14 5.51 -7.63 -7.16
CA SER A 14 6.17 -7.83 -8.47
C SER A 14 5.61 -6.90 -9.57
N THR A 15 4.38 -6.40 -9.39
CA THR A 15 3.73 -5.46 -10.31
C THR A 15 3.03 -4.34 -9.53
N PRO A 16 3.18 -3.06 -9.93
CA PRO A 16 2.50 -1.94 -9.29
C PRO A 16 0.97 -2.07 -9.37
N HIS A 17 0.29 -1.77 -8.27
CA HIS A 17 -1.17 -1.71 -8.25
C HIS A 17 -1.62 -0.34 -8.76
N THR A 18 -2.34 -0.32 -9.87
CA THR A 18 -2.87 0.93 -10.45
C THR A 18 -4.38 0.92 -10.37
N ILE A 19 -4.95 1.93 -9.70
CA ILE A 19 -6.36 2.26 -9.80
C ILE A 19 -6.52 3.38 -10.81
N THR A 20 -7.29 3.09 -11.85
CA THR A 20 -7.78 4.07 -12.82
C THR A 20 -9.28 4.18 -12.64
N SER A 21 -9.77 5.38 -12.33
CA SER A 21 -11.21 5.60 -12.27
C SER A 21 -11.81 5.57 -13.67
N THR A 22 -12.53 4.49 -13.95
CA THR A 22 -13.44 4.36 -15.09
C THR A 22 -14.87 4.29 -14.55
N PRO A 23 -15.82 5.08 -15.06
CA PRO A 23 -15.76 5.91 -16.28
C PRO A 23 -15.03 7.25 -16.10
N SER A 24 -14.73 7.95 -17.20
CA SER A 24 -14.21 9.32 -17.15
C SER A 24 -15.15 10.25 -16.39
N LEU A 25 -14.59 11.26 -15.70
CA LEU A 25 -15.38 12.31 -15.05
C LEU A 25 -16.45 12.82 -16.02
N PRO A 26 -17.73 12.86 -15.61
CA PRO A 26 -18.76 13.41 -16.47
C PRO A 26 -18.40 14.86 -16.84
N THR A 27 -18.39 15.18 -18.13
CA THR A 27 -18.08 16.53 -18.60
C THR A 27 -19.14 17.49 -18.09
N THR A 28 -18.75 18.72 -17.74
CA THR A 28 -19.70 19.76 -17.29
C THR A 28 -20.71 20.17 -18.38
N THR A 29 -20.45 19.78 -19.63
CA THR A 29 -21.29 19.99 -20.81
C THR A 29 -22.44 18.99 -20.89
N ALA A 30 -22.23 17.75 -20.44
CA ALA A 30 -23.32 16.83 -20.18
C ALA A 30 -23.86 17.17 -18.79
N LYS A 31 -25.18 17.27 -18.61
CA LYS A 31 -25.77 17.38 -17.28
C LYS A 31 -26.11 15.96 -16.83
N PRO A 32 -25.14 15.16 -16.31
CA PRO A 32 -25.40 13.77 -15.91
C PRO A 32 -26.48 13.76 -14.84
N SER A 33 -27.30 12.71 -14.84
CA SER A 33 -28.35 12.55 -13.85
C SER A 33 -27.73 12.44 -12.45
N THR A 34 -28.53 12.70 -11.41
CA THR A 34 -28.08 12.49 -10.02
C THR A 34 -27.66 11.04 -9.80
N SER A 35 -28.37 10.08 -10.42
CA SER A 35 -28.05 8.65 -10.33
C SER A 35 -26.66 8.35 -10.88
N ASP A 36 -26.31 8.90 -12.05
CA ASP A 36 -25.00 8.68 -12.68
C ASP A 36 -23.86 9.25 -11.82
N ARG A 37 -24.10 10.42 -11.22
CA ARG A 37 -23.14 11.05 -10.30
C ARG A 37 -22.91 10.20 -9.06
N THR A 38 -23.98 9.71 -8.45
CA THR A 38 -23.90 8.87 -7.25
C THR A 38 -23.20 7.54 -7.54
N ALA A 39 -23.52 6.90 -8.67
CA ALA A 39 -22.86 5.66 -9.09
C ALA A 39 -21.35 5.86 -9.35
N TYR A 40 -20.98 6.97 -10.02
CA TYR A 40 -19.58 7.32 -10.25
C TYR A 40 -18.82 7.54 -8.93
N LEU A 41 -19.39 8.33 -8.02
CA LEU A 41 -18.76 8.61 -6.72
C LEU A 41 -18.62 7.35 -5.88
N ALA A 42 -19.63 6.47 -5.85
CA ALA A 42 -19.55 5.20 -5.15
C ALA A 42 -18.43 4.30 -5.71
N THR A 43 -18.31 4.23 -7.03
CA THR A 43 -17.24 3.48 -7.71
C THR A 43 -15.86 4.04 -7.36
N LEU A 44 -15.72 5.38 -7.38
CA LEU A 44 -14.48 6.05 -7.01
C LEU A 44 -14.09 5.77 -5.55
N THR A 45 -15.04 5.91 -4.62
CA THR A 45 -14.79 5.65 -3.20
C THR A 45 -14.34 4.21 -2.97
N ASN A 46 -15.03 3.22 -3.57
CA ASN A 46 -14.65 1.82 -3.45
C ASN A 46 -13.23 1.58 -3.97
N SER A 47 -12.88 2.12 -5.14
CA SER A 47 -11.54 1.95 -5.70
C SER A 47 -10.43 2.52 -4.81
N ILE A 48 -10.71 3.62 -4.10
CA ILE A 48 -9.77 4.22 -3.16
C ILE A 48 -9.63 3.33 -1.92
N THR A 49 -10.75 2.84 -1.39
CA THR A 49 -10.75 1.95 -0.22
C THR A 49 -10.01 0.63 -0.51
N ASP A 50 -10.18 0.06 -1.70
CA ASP A 50 -9.47 -1.14 -2.13
C ASP A 50 -7.95 -0.91 -2.18
N LEU A 51 -7.53 0.23 -2.74
CA LEU A 51 -6.11 0.59 -2.74
C LEU A 51 -5.56 0.74 -1.31
N GLN A 52 -6.32 1.38 -0.42
CA GLN A 52 -5.92 1.55 0.98
C GLN A 52 -5.80 0.21 1.69
N ALA A 53 -6.70 -0.74 1.42
CA ALA A 53 -6.64 -2.08 2.00
C ALA A 53 -5.35 -2.82 1.56
N ASN A 54 -5.00 -2.76 0.28
CA ASN A 54 -3.75 -3.33 -0.23
C ASN A 54 -2.51 -2.70 0.45
N MET A 55 -2.53 -1.38 0.68
CA MET A 55 -1.44 -0.69 1.38
C MET A 55 -1.30 -1.14 2.84
N GLU A 56 -2.42 -1.36 3.54
CA GLU A 56 -2.39 -1.81 4.93
C GLU A 56 -1.98 -3.29 5.03
N GLU A 57 -2.38 -4.13 4.07
CA GLU A 57 -1.92 -5.52 3.96
C GLU A 57 -0.40 -5.57 3.76
N ASP A 58 0.15 -4.79 2.83
CA ASP A 58 1.60 -4.69 2.60
C ASP A 58 2.34 -4.24 3.86
N LYS A 59 1.77 -3.27 4.59
CA LYS A 59 2.33 -2.80 5.86
C LYS A 59 2.31 -3.87 6.94
N ALA A 60 1.25 -4.67 7.04
CA ALA A 60 1.17 -5.80 7.96
C ALA A 60 2.18 -6.90 7.61
N ALA A 61 2.32 -7.22 6.32
CA ALA A 61 3.31 -8.18 5.83
C ALA A 61 4.76 -7.70 6.11
N ALA A 62 5.04 -6.42 5.88
CA ALA A 62 6.32 -5.81 6.24
C ALA A 62 6.56 -5.80 7.77
N GLY A 63 5.51 -5.61 8.58
CA GLY A 63 5.58 -5.71 10.04
C GLY A 63 5.93 -7.12 10.54
N GLY A 64 5.44 -8.17 9.88
CA GLY A 64 5.83 -9.56 10.16
C GLY A 64 7.30 -9.86 9.80
N ALA A 65 7.81 -9.28 8.71
CA ALA A 65 9.22 -9.32 8.36
C ALA A 65 10.09 -8.51 9.35
N ALA A 66 9.59 -7.36 9.83
CA ALA A 66 10.24 -6.56 10.86
C ALA A 66 10.26 -7.27 12.23
N ALA A 67 9.25 -8.07 12.57
CA ALA A 67 9.27 -8.92 13.77
C ALA A 67 10.33 -10.02 13.67
N SER A 68 10.55 -10.57 12.48
CA SER A 68 11.62 -11.56 12.24
C SER A 68 13.01 -10.93 12.35
N LYS A 69 13.16 -9.70 11.88
CA LYS A 69 14.39 -8.93 11.99
C LYS A 69 14.64 -8.40 13.41
N ALA A 70 13.60 -8.05 14.16
CA ALA A 70 13.70 -7.69 15.57
C ALA A 70 14.13 -8.90 16.45
N ILE A 71 13.69 -10.11 16.11
CA ILE A 71 14.14 -11.35 16.79
C ILE A 71 15.62 -11.67 16.48
N ASP A 72 16.12 -11.23 15.33
CA ASP A 72 17.51 -11.37 14.92
C ASP A 72 18.39 -10.32 15.62
N ASP A 73 17.98 -9.05 15.56
CA ASP A 73 18.65 -7.93 16.23
C ASP A 73 18.69 -8.15 17.77
N GLU A 74 17.64 -8.70 18.40
CA GLU A 74 17.62 -9.00 19.86
C GLU A 74 18.50 -10.21 20.25
N LYS A 75 18.71 -11.17 19.34
CA LYS A 75 19.71 -12.24 19.58
C LYS A 75 21.15 -11.74 19.41
N GLU A 76 21.38 -10.77 18.54
CA GLU A 76 22.71 -10.17 18.39
C GLU A 76 23.06 -9.22 19.56
N GLU A 77 22.08 -8.58 20.20
CA GLU A 77 22.30 -7.79 21.43
C GLU A 77 22.63 -8.65 22.67
N GLU A 78 22.10 -9.87 22.78
CA GLU A 78 22.44 -10.80 23.88
C GLU A 78 23.90 -11.30 23.83
N ASN A 79 24.57 -11.21 22.67
CA ASN A 79 25.97 -11.58 22.49
C ASN A 79 26.95 -10.40 22.71
N TYR A 80 26.45 -9.20 23.01
CA TYR A 80 27.24 -7.97 23.15
C TYR A 80 27.87 -7.83 24.56
N GLY A 81 28.45 -8.90 25.09
CA GLY A 81 29.00 -8.93 26.45
C GLY A 81 30.09 -9.98 26.74
N GLU A 82 30.42 -10.86 25.78
CA GLU A 82 31.51 -11.81 25.91
C GLU A 82 32.56 -11.51 24.85
N GLU A 83 33.49 -10.61 25.17
CA GLU A 83 34.70 -10.38 24.36
C GLU A 83 35.49 -11.71 24.34
N VAL A 84 35.37 -12.49 23.28
CA VAL A 84 36.31 -13.60 23.00
C VAL A 84 37.63 -12.95 22.61
N VAL A 85 38.45 -12.65 23.62
CA VAL A 85 39.86 -12.33 23.42
C VAL A 85 40.52 -13.60 22.90
N GLU A 86 40.83 -13.67 21.61
CA GLU A 86 41.78 -14.66 21.11
C GLU A 86 43.17 -14.30 21.66
N GLU A 87 43.69 -15.13 22.58
CA GLU A 87 45.07 -15.04 23.07
C GLU A 87 46.04 -15.51 21.98
N ASP A 88 46.98 -14.64 21.60
CA ASP A 88 48.23 -14.96 20.87
C ASP A 88 49.42 -14.87 21.83
#